data_AF-A0A941DRN7-F1
#
_entry.id   AF-A0A941DRN7-F1
#
_cell.length_a   1.000
_cell.length_b   1.000
_cell.length_c   1.000
_cell.angle_alpha   90.00
_cell.angle_beta   90.00
_cell.angle_gamma   90.00
#
_symmetry.space_group_name_H-M   'P 1'
#
loop_
_entity.id
_entity.type
_entity.pdbx_description
1 polymer ?
#
loop_
_entity_poly.entity_id
_entity_poly.type
_entity_poly.pdbx_seq_one_letter_code
_entity_poly.pdbx_strand_id
1 'polypeptide(L)' 'MLSRTADHLFWMARYTERAENTARMLDVNIQTSMLPQSAQDAEQGWRAMLGISELQEAFDHHYGLLSKRDVLDFMVRD' A
#
# COMPACT_ATOMS: atom_id res chain seq x y z
N MET A 1 -19.63 -20.57 -22.89
CA MET A 1 -19.06 -20.96 -21.59
C MET A 1 -17.57 -20.60 -21.44
N LEU A 2 -16.72 -20.75 -22.48
CA LEU A 2 -15.31 -20.28 -22.46
C LEU A 2 -15.12 -18.79 -22.13
N SER A 3 -16.06 -17.93 -22.56
CA SER A 3 -15.98 -16.48 -22.34
C SER A 3 -16.06 -16.07 -20.86
N ARG A 4 -16.82 -16.76 -20.02
CA ARG A 4 -16.97 -16.41 -18.60
C ARG A 4 -15.75 -16.84 -17.78
N THR A 5 -15.20 -18.02 -18.06
CA THR A 5 -13.95 -18.48 -17.43
C THR A 5 -12.78 -17.58 -17.83
N ALA A 6 -12.69 -17.19 -19.10
CA ALA A 6 -11.67 -16.25 -19.56
C ALA A 6 -11.78 -14.87 -18.87
N ASP A 7 -12.99 -14.35 -18.70
CA ASP A 7 -13.26 -13.10 -17.97
C ASP A 7 -12.82 -13.19 -16.50
N HIS A 8 -13.17 -14.27 -15.80
CA HIS A 8 -12.72 -14.49 -14.41
C HIS A 8 -11.20 -14.56 -14.30
N LEU A 9 -10.52 -15.29 -15.20
CA LEU A 9 -9.06 -15.37 -15.19
C LEU A 9 -8.40 -14.03 -15.48
N PHE A 10 -8.97 -13.23 -16.39
CA PHE A 10 -8.49 -11.88 -16.67
C PHE A 10 -8.55 -10.99 -15.42
N TRP A 11 -9.69 -10.95 -14.74
CA TRP A 11 -9.83 -10.15 -13.52
C TRP A 11 -8.96 -10.67 -12.38
N MET A 12 -8.87 -11.99 -12.19
CA MET A 12 -7.96 -12.58 -11.21
C MET A 12 -6.51 -12.16 -11.46
N ALA A 13 -6.03 -12.26 -12.70
CA ALA A 13 -4.66 -11.86 -13.03
C ALA A 13 -4.41 -10.38 -12.74
N ARG A 14 -5.36 -9.50 -13.08
CA ARG A 14 -5.28 -8.06 -12.80
C ARG A 14 -5.30 -7.74 -11.31
N TYR A 15 -6.11 -8.45 -10.53
CA TYR A 15 -6.12 -8.27 -9.06
C TYR A 15 -4.83 -8.79 -8.42
N THR A 16 -4.28 -9.91 -8.90
CA THR A 16 -2.99 -10.43 -8.44
C THR A 16 -1.86 -9.46 -8.77
N GLU A 17 -1.81 -8.94 -10.00
CA GLU A 17 -0.82 -7.92 -10.40
C GLU A 17 -0.90 -6.68 -9.51
N ARG A 18 -2.13 -6.20 -9.25
CA ARG A 18 -2.34 -5.04 -8.37
C ARG A 18 -1.87 -5.32 -6.93
N ALA A 19 -2.20 -6.49 -6.38
CA ALA A 19 -1.76 -6.89 -5.05
C ALA A 19 -0.22 -6.99 -4.96
N GLU A 20 0.42 -7.57 -5.97
CA GLU A 20 1.88 -7.65 -6.05
C GLU A 20 2.53 -6.26 -6.12
N ASN A 21 1.96 -5.35 -6.92
CA ASN A 21 2.45 -3.97 -7.01
C ASN A 21 2.35 -3.24 -5.66
N THR A 22 1.24 -3.39 -4.94
CA THR A 22 1.08 -2.82 -3.58
C THR A 22 2.10 -3.42 -2.61
N ALA A 23 2.26 -4.74 -2.60
CA ALA A 23 3.22 -5.42 -1.73
C ALA A 23 4.67 -4.95 -2.01
N ARG A 24 5.04 -4.76 -3.28
CA ARG A 24 6.36 -4.27 -3.67
C ARG A 24 6.61 -2.84 -3.20
N MET A 25 5.60 -1.96 -3.30
CA MET A 25 5.70 -0.60 -2.77
C MET A 25 5.89 -0.58 -1.25
N LEU A 26 5.12 -1.40 -0.52
CA LEU A 26 5.26 -1.55 0.92
C LEU A 26 6.65 -2.06 1.31
N ASP A 27 7.16 -3.09 0.65
CA ASP A 27 8.48 -3.66 0.93
C ASP A 27 9.59 -2.63 0.78
N VAL A 28 9.59 -1.86 -0.32
CA VAL A 28 10.56 -0.78 -0.54
C VAL A 28 10.47 0.28 0.55
N ASN A 29 9.27 0.68 0.97
CA ASN A 29 9.10 1.69 2.02
C ASN A 29 9.56 1.16 3.39
N ILE A 30 9.24 -0.10 3.70
CA ILE A 30 9.73 -0.80 4.90
C ILE A 30 11.25 -0.82 4.93
N GLN A 31 11.91 -1.27 3.86
CA GLN A 31 13.37 -1.34 3.77
C GLN A 31 13.99 0.06 3.89
N THR A 32 13.42 1.04 3.21
CA THR A 32 13.86 2.44 3.28
C THR A 32 13.75 2.97 4.71
N SER A 33 12.65 2.68 5.43
CA SER A 33 12.43 3.11 6.82
C SER A 33 13.43 2.55 7.83
N MET A 34 14.14 1.45 7.48
CA MET A 34 15.16 0.83 8.33
C MET A 34 16.55 1.45 8.16
N LEU A 35 16.76 2.27 7.13
CA LEU A 35 18.02 2.98 6.93
C LEU A 35 18.20 4.08 8.00
N PRO A 36 19.45 4.42 8.37
CA PRO A 36 19.71 5.50 9.32
C PRO A 36 19.14 6.83 8.80
N GLN A 37 18.09 7.32 9.46
CA GLN A 37 17.42 8.57 9.14
C GLN A 37 16.67 9.10 10.38
N SER A 38 16.18 10.34 10.33
CA SER A 38 15.36 10.86 11.42
C SER A 38 13.97 10.22 11.45
N ALA A 39 13.31 10.22 12.61
CA ALA A 39 11.93 9.74 12.71
C ALA A 39 10.98 10.53 11.80
N GLN A 40 11.25 11.83 11.61
CA GLN A 40 10.47 12.72 10.75
C GLN A 40 10.61 12.35 9.27
N ASP A 41 11.83 12.04 8.82
CA ASP A 41 12.07 11.61 7.42
C ASP A 41 11.37 10.28 7.12
N ALA A 42 11.44 9.33 8.07
CA ALA A 42 10.75 8.07 7.95
C ALA A 42 9.23 8.26 7.86
N GLU A 43 8.64 9.09 8.73
CA GLU A 43 7.21 9.45 8.71
C GLU A 43 6.80 10.11 7.39
N GLN A 44 7.64 11.00 6.86
CA GLN A 44 7.42 11.64 5.56
C GLN A 44 7.44 10.62 4.42
N GLY A 45 8.29 9.59 4.49
CA GLY A 45 8.32 8.47 3.56
C GLY A 45 7.02 7.67 3.53
N TRP A 46 6.40 7.45 4.70
CA TRP A 46 5.10 6.80 4.79
C TRP A 46 3.96 7.68 4.25
N ARG A 47 3.96 8.99 4.53
CA ARG A 47 3.01 9.95 3.93
C ARG A 47 3.13 10.00 2.41
N ALA A 48 4.36 10.03 1.89
CA ALA A 48 4.59 10.06 0.45
C ALA A 48 4.03 8.79 -0.23
N MET A 49 4.18 7.62 0.39
CA MET A 49 3.61 6.37 -0.12
C MET A 49 2.08 6.39 -0.16
N LEU A 50 1.43 6.88 0.90
CA LEU A 50 -0.02 7.07 0.94
C LEU A 50 -0.48 8.08 -0.14
N GLY A 51 0.28 9.17 -0.32
CA GLY A 51 0.01 10.17 -1.35
C GLY A 51 0.12 9.63 -2.77
N ILE A 52 1.16 8.84 -3.08
CA ILE A 52 1.32 8.18 -4.39
C ILE A 52 0.17 7.23 -4.70
N SER A 53 -0.37 6.59 -3.65
CA SER A 53 -1.49 5.66 -3.79
C SER A 53 -2.86 6.36 -3.76
N GLU A 54 -2.90 7.69 -3.60
CA GLU A 54 -4.13 8.49 -3.40
C GLU A 54 -4.95 8.05 -2.18
N LEU A 55 -4.28 7.49 -1.16
CA LEU A 55 -4.90 6.92 0.03
C LEU A 55 -4.78 7.79 1.29
N GLN A 56 -4.14 8.95 1.19
CA GLN A 56 -3.90 9.83 2.34
C GLN A 56 -5.20 10.24 3.04
N GLU A 57 -6.20 10.72 2.30
CA GLU A 57 -7.48 11.15 2.89
C GLU A 57 -8.24 9.99 3.53
N ALA A 58 -8.24 8.82 2.88
CA ALA A 58 -8.89 7.62 3.40
C ALA A 58 -8.21 7.13 4.70
N PHE A 59 -6.88 7.17 4.73
CA PHE A 59 -6.10 6.84 5.92
C PHE A 59 -6.39 7.81 7.07
N ASP A 60 -6.35 9.11 6.82
CA ASP A 60 -6.55 10.15 7.83
C ASP A 60 -7.97 10.12 8.43
N HIS A 61 -8.96 9.64 7.68
CA HIS A 61 -10.31 9.42 8.19
C HIS A 61 -10.41 8.21 9.14
N HIS A 62 -9.57 7.19 8.94
CA HIS A 62 -9.58 5.96 9.75
C HIS A 62 -8.58 6.01 10.92
N TYR A 63 -7.49 6.76 10.78
CA TYR A 63 -6.39 6.85 11.72
C TYR A 63 -6.01 8.32 11.99
N GLY A 64 -5.89 8.71 13.26
CA GLY A 64 -5.56 10.10 13.62
C GLY A 64 -4.07 10.44 13.62
N LEU A 65 -3.20 9.51 14.02
CA LEU A 65 -1.75 9.68 14.03
C LEU A 65 -1.10 8.68 13.09
N LEU A 66 -0.13 9.14 12.31
CA LEU A 66 0.60 8.27 11.40
C LEU A 66 1.61 7.45 12.17
N SER A 67 1.40 6.13 12.20
CA SER A 67 2.42 5.18 12.61
C SER A 67 2.65 4.16 11.51
N LYS A 68 3.89 3.68 11.38
CA LYS A 68 4.24 2.60 10.45
C LYS A 68 3.29 1.40 10.56
N ARG A 69 2.90 1.05 11.79
CA ARG A 69 2.03 -0.09 12.04
C ARG A 69 0.63 0.14 11.47
N ASP A 70 0.09 1.33 11.67
CA ASP A 70 -1.27 1.65 11.24
C ASP A 70 -1.34 1.78 9.71
N VAL A 71 -0.30 2.33 9.08
CA VAL A 71 -0.17 2.36 7.61
C VAL A 71 -0.12 0.95 7.04
N LEU A 72 0.65 0.04 7.65
CA LEU A 72 0.71 -1.36 7.22
C LEU A 72 -0.64 -2.07 7.41
N ASP A 73 -1.32 -1.86 8.53
CA ASP A 73 -2.63 -2.48 8.78
C ASP A 73 -3.68 -1.99 7.79
N PHE A 74 -3.70 -0.69 7.51
CA PHE A 74 -4.58 -0.08 6.51
C PHE A 74 -4.34 -0.68 5.11
N MET A 75 -3.09 -0.67 4.63
CA MET A 75 -2.74 -1.09 3.27
C MET A 75 -2.92 -2.60 3.00
N VAL A 76 -3.04 -3.42 4.05
CA VAL A 76 -3.22 -4.88 3.93
C VAL A 76 -4.69 -5.28 4.04
N ARG A 77 -5.51 -4.49 4.74
CA ARG A 77 -6.93 -4.81 4.99
C ARG A 77 -7.89 -4.20 3.97
N ASP A 78 -7.46 -3.16 3.26
CA ASP A 78 -8.20 -2.48 2.19
C ASP A 78 -7.77 -2.99 0.79
#